data_AF-A0A2Z6QY95-F1
#
_entry.id   AF-A0A2Z6QY95-F1
#
_cell.length_a   1.000
_cell.length_b   1.000
_cell.length_c   1.000
_cell.angle_alpha   90.00
_cell.angle_beta   90.00
_cell.angle_gamma   90.00
#
_symmetry.space_group_name_H-M   'P 1'
#
loop_
_entity.id
_entity.type
_entity.pdbx_description
1 polymer ?
#
loop_
_entity_poly.entity_id
_entity_poly.type
_entity_poly.pdbx_seq_one_letter_code
_entity_poly.pdbx_strand_id
1 'polypeptide(L)'
;MRIEKRKLLLYVNLENTHNHIPYSAESLSFRPVCKIIRDKYIKLFKNGHSPTTAIYTYEDNLHLAAADEKELISLLADRAINPDYNFVYNLFKKYREINLGARALPLGLFLTSGESKITIEFVINKLKSILPQNAFFGRGIDLGPSVFVTDDSAAERNAIELCWPKSGRFLCVFHVLQALWR
;
A
#
# COMPACT_ATOMS: atom_id res chain seq x y z
N MET A 1 19.49 -1.65 63.63
CA MET A 1 20.48 -0.79 62.94
C MET A 1 20.02 -0.62 61.50
N ARG A 2 19.65 0.60 61.11
CA ARG A 2 18.90 0.92 59.88
C ARG A 2 19.91 1.20 58.75
N ILE A 3 19.88 0.42 57.68
CA ILE A 3 20.76 0.63 56.51
C ILE A 3 20.20 1.79 55.69
N GLU A 4 20.86 2.94 55.72
CA GLU A 4 20.54 4.08 54.86
C GLU A 4 21.01 3.82 53.42
N LYS A 5 20.06 3.74 52.47
CA LYS A 5 20.36 3.73 51.04
C LYS A 5 20.76 5.15 50.61
N ARG A 6 22.05 5.43 50.48
CA ARG A 6 22.54 6.64 49.82
C ARG A 6 22.27 6.55 48.32
N LYS A 7 21.48 7.48 47.80
CA LYS A 7 21.15 7.62 46.38
C LYS A 7 22.36 8.29 45.70
N LEU A 8 23.24 7.51 45.08
CA LEU A 8 24.34 8.05 44.28
C LEU A 8 23.77 8.55 42.94
N LEU A 9 23.99 9.82 42.63
CA LEU A 9 23.66 10.43 41.34
C LEU A 9 24.82 10.17 40.38
N LEU A 10 24.56 9.42 39.31
CA LEU A 10 25.51 9.25 38.22
C LEU A 10 25.40 10.45 37.28
N TYR A 11 26.48 11.23 37.16
CA TYR A 11 26.61 12.28 36.15
C TYR A 11 27.46 11.72 35.00
N VAL A 12 26.84 11.53 33.84
CA VAL A 12 27.54 11.12 32.61
C VAL A 12 27.79 12.37 31.79
N ASN A 13 29.06 12.73 31.61
CA ASN A 13 29.48 13.78 30.69
C ASN A 13 29.90 13.13 29.37
N LEU A 14 29.26 13.49 28.26
CA LEU A 14 29.61 12.99 26.93
C LEU A 14 30.33 14.10 26.16
N GLU A 15 31.62 13.89 25.90
CA GLU A 15 32.41 14.77 25.04
C GLU A 15 32.40 14.20 23.61
N ASN A 16 31.82 14.96 22.68
CA ASN A 16 31.56 14.50 21.32
C ASN A 16 32.77 14.72 20.40
N THR A 17 33.86 13.98 20.63
CA THR A 17 35.09 14.03 19.83
C THR A 17 35.07 12.96 18.73
N HIS A 18 35.10 13.37 17.47
CA HIS A 18 35.13 12.46 16.32
C HIS A 18 36.49 12.49 15.64
N ASN A 19 37.01 11.31 15.27
CA ASN A 19 38.23 11.14 14.46
C ASN A 19 37.95 11.07 12.95
N HIS A 20 36.72 11.36 12.54
CA HIS A 20 36.25 11.34 11.16
C HIS A 20 35.29 12.51 10.91
N ILE A 21 34.98 12.78 9.64
CA ILE A 21 34.10 13.89 9.26
C ILE A 21 32.66 13.55 9.67
N PRO A 22 32.05 14.30 10.60
CA PRO A 22 30.70 14.00 11.10
C PRO A 22 29.58 14.35 10.10
N TYR A 23 29.92 15.00 8.99
CA TYR A 23 29.01 15.40 7.90
C TYR A 23 29.21 14.58 6.63
N SER A 24 29.59 13.32 6.77
CA SER A 24 29.65 12.40 5.62
C SER A 24 28.24 12.05 5.13
N ALA A 25 28.12 11.64 3.86
CA ALA A 25 26.84 11.15 3.31
C ALA A 25 26.27 9.99 4.15
N GLU A 26 27.15 9.11 4.65
CA GLU A 26 26.76 8.02 5.55
C GLU A 26 26.14 8.57 6.84
N SER A 27 26.75 9.56 7.49
CA SER A 27 26.21 10.20 8.69
C SER A 27 24.86 10.88 8.42
N LEU A 28 24.72 11.55 7.27
CA LEU A 28 23.48 12.21 6.86
C LEU A 28 22.34 11.22 6.56
N SER A 29 22.68 10.00 6.13
CA SER A 29 21.71 8.93 5.88
C SER A 29 20.95 8.47 7.13
N PHE A 30 21.47 8.74 8.34
CA PHE A 30 20.78 8.41 9.59
C PHE A 30 19.82 9.51 10.07
N ARG A 31 19.78 10.66 9.40
CA ARG A 31 18.93 11.77 9.84
C ARG A 31 17.44 11.39 9.72
N PRO A 32 16.60 11.85 10.67
CA PRO A 32 15.16 11.64 10.58
C PRO A 32 14.58 12.48 9.44
N VAL A 33 13.66 11.88 8.69
CA VAL A 33 12.96 12.57 7.60
C VAL A 33 12.11 13.72 8.15
N CYS A 34 12.27 14.90 7.56
CA CYS A 34 11.54 16.10 7.96
C CYS A 34 10.03 15.95 7.73
N LYS A 35 9.22 16.52 8.65
CA LYS A 35 7.75 16.48 8.56
C LYS A 35 7.23 17.11 7.25
N ILE A 36 7.83 18.23 6.84
CA ILE A 36 7.48 18.93 5.59
C ILE A 36 7.68 17.99 4.38
N ILE A 37 8.77 17.22 4.36
CA ILE A 37 9.06 16.28 3.27
C ILE A 37 8.07 15.13 3.28
N ARG A 38 7.75 14.58 4.46
CA ARG A 38 6.66 13.60 4.61
C ARG A 38 5.35 14.14 4.01
N ASP A 39 4.98 15.38 4.32
CA ASP A 39 3.71 15.97 3.85
C ASP A 39 3.71 16.17 2.31
N LYS A 40 4.86 16.51 1.71
CA LYS A 40 5.02 16.55 0.25
C LYS A 40 4.77 15.17 -0.39
N TYR A 41 5.35 14.11 0.17
CA TYR A 41 5.11 12.74 -0.31
C TYR A 41 3.64 12.32 -0.16
N ILE A 42 2.99 12.66 0.95
CA ILE A 42 1.54 12.42 1.12
C ILE A 42 0.72 13.13 0.03
N LYS A 43 1.09 14.36 -0.35
CA LYS A 43 0.43 15.08 -1.45
C LYS A 43 0.61 14.36 -2.79
N LEU A 44 1.80 13.86 -3.09
CA LEU A 44 2.04 13.05 -4.29
C LEU A 44 1.20 11.76 -4.31
N PHE A 45 1.07 11.08 -3.17
CA PHE A 45 0.24 9.88 -3.08
C PHE A 45 -1.25 10.18 -3.28
N LYS A 46 -1.74 11.32 -2.77
CA LYS A 46 -3.11 11.80 -3.04
C LYS A 46 -3.35 12.03 -4.52
N ASN A 47 -2.32 12.45 -5.25
CA ASN A 47 -2.36 12.65 -6.70
C ASN A 47 -2.18 11.34 -7.50
N GLY A 48 -2.12 10.18 -6.85
CA GLY A 48 -2.07 8.87 -7.51
C GLY A 48 -0.66 8.32 -7.75
N HIS A 49 0.40 8.98 -7.27
CA HIS A 49 1.76 8.47 -7.43
C HIS A 49 1.99 7.20 -6.58
N SER A 50 2.67 6.22 -7.16
CA SER A 50 3.31 5.11 -6.45
C SER A 50 4.57 5.59 -5.73
N PRO A 51 5.15 4.81 -4.79
CA PRO A 51 6.41 5.16 -4.12
C PRO A 51 7.51 5.53 -5.11
N THR A 52 7.70 4.70 -6.13
CA THR A 52 8.71 4.89 -7.17
C THR A 52 8.46 6.18 -7.95
N THR A 53 7.25 6.39 -8.45
CA THR A 53 6.94 7.61 -9.21
C THR A 53 7.01 8.86 -8.35
N ALA A 54 6.70 8.76 -7.06
CA ALA A 54 6.79 9.88 -6.13
C ALA A 54 8.26 10.25 -5.86
N ILE A 55 9.15 9.28 -5.74
CA ILE A 55 10.60 9.51 -5.59
C ILE A 55 11.12 10.22 -6.83
N TYR A 56 10.88 9.67 -8.04
CA TYR A 56 11.34 10.31 -9.27
C TYR A 56 10.83 11.74 -9.41
N THR A 57 9.52 11.95 -9.23
CA THR A 57 8.96 13.32 -9.26
C THR A 57 9.58 14.23 -8.20
N TYR A 58 9.90 13.72 -7.01
CA TYR A 58 10.50 14.52 -5.96
C TYR A 58 11.97 14.86 -6.24
N GLU A 59 12.77 13.88 -6.67
CA GLU A 59 14.17 14.07 -7.04
C GLU A 59 14.30 14.98 -8.25
N ASP A 60 13.43 14.86 -9.27
CA ASP A 60 13.38 15.79 -10.40
C ASP A 60 13.18 17.24 -9.94
N ASN A 61 12.34 17.47 -8.92
CA ASN A 61 12.17 18.79 -8.34
C ASN A 61 13.43 19.28 -7.59
N LEU A 62 14.21 18.38 -6.98
CA LEU A 62 15.50 18.74 -6.38
C LEU A 62 16.53 19.11 -7.45
N HIS A 63 16.58 18.35 -8.54
CA HIS A 63 17.42 18.66 -9.70
C HIS A 63 17.12 20.02 -10.30
N LEU A 64 15.84 20.39 -10.40
CA LEU A 64 15.43 21.70 -10.92
C LEU A 64 15.67 22.86 -9.95
N ALA A 65 15.66 22.59 -8.64
CA ALA A 65 15.76 23.63 -7.61
C ALA A 65 17.20 23.91 -7.14
N ALA A 66 18.13 22.98 -7.34
CA ALA A 66 19.53 23.16 -6.94
C ALA A 66 20.22 24.23 -7.78
N ALA A 67 20.98 25.12 -7.13
CA ALA A 67 21.74 26.17 -7.81
C ALA A 67 22.97 25.60 -8.52
N ASP A 68 23.57 24.54 -7.96
CA ASP A 68 24.73 23.87 -8.53
C ASP A 68 24.78 22.37 -8.17
N GLU A 69 25.73 21.65 -8.78
CA GLU A 69 25.92 20.21 -8.60
C GLU A 69 26.30 19.84 -7.16
N LYS A 70 27.05 20.70 -6.47
CA LYS A 70 27.49 20.43 -5.09
C LYS A 70 26.32 20.52 -4.12
N GLU A 71 25.45 21.51 -4.29
CA GLU A 71 24.20 21.62 -3.56
C GLU A 71 23.31 20.40 -3.82
N LEU A 72 23.13 20.03 -5.09
CA LEU A 72 22.34 18.87 -5.48
C LEU A 72 22.82 17.57 -4.80
N ILE A 73 24.13 17.29 -4.85
CA ILE A 73 24.72 16.11 -4.19
C ILE A 73 24.44 16.13 -2.68
N SER A 74 24.55 17.30 -2.05
CA SER A 74 24.25 17.44 -0.62
C SER A 74 22.77 17.19 -0.30
N LEU A 75 21.85 17.65 -1.15
CA LEU A 75 20.41 17.45 -0.98
C LEU A 75 20.02 15.97 -1.17
N LEU A 76 20.61 15.30 -2.15
CA LEU A 76 20.36 13.88 -2.44
C LEU A 76 20.92 12.95 -1.35
N ALA A 77 22.04 13.32 -0.72
CA ALA A 77 22.66 12.54 0.35
C ALA A 77 21.97 12.69 1.71
N ASP A 78 21.26 13.79 1.95
CA ASP A 78 20.63 14.05 3.24
C ASP A 78 19.26 13.38 3.36
N ARG A 79 19.17 12.31 4.17
CA ARG A 79 17.90 11.61 4.40
C ARG A 79 16.80 12.50 4.98
N ALA A 80 17.13 13.56 5.70
CA ALA A 80 16.14 14.51 6.18
C ALA A 80 15.36 15.17 5.03
N ILE A 81 16.00 15.29 3.86
CA ILE A 81 15.54 15.98 2.66
C ILE A 81 15.15 15.00 1.54
N ASN A 82 16.00 14.02 1.24
CA ASN A 82 15.77 12.95 0.26
C ASN A 82 15.63 11.60 0.98
N PRO A 83 14.41 11.18 1.33
CA PRO A 83 14.19 9.95 2.06
C PRO A 83 14.55 8.73 1.21
N ASP A 84 15.06 7.69 1.88
CA ASP A 84 15.30 6.41 1.24
C ASP A 84 14.00 5.72 0.75
N TYR A 85 14.15 4.80 -0.21
CA TYR A 85 13.03 4.06 -0.78
C TYR A 85 12.18 3.35 0.29
N ASN A 86 12.82 2.74 1.30
CA ASN A 86 12.10 2.02 2.34
C ASN A 86 11.21 2.95 3.17
N PHE A 87 11.68 4.15 3.48
CA PHE A 87 10.87 5.16 4.16
C PHE A 87 9.64 5.53 3.32
N VAL A 88 9.84 5.86 2.04
CA VAL A 88 8.74 6.27 1.14
C VAL A 88 7.75 5.13 0.94
N TYR A 89 8.23 3.90 0.73
CA TYR A 89 7.40 2.71 0.62
C TYR A 89 6.57 2.47 1.89
N ASN A 90 7.19 2.53 3.07
CA ASN A 90 6.49 2.35 4.33
C ASN A 90 5.48 3.47 4.61
N LEU A 91 5.80 4.71 4.24
CA LEU A 91 4.88 5.83 4.32
C LEU A 91 3.67 5.62 3.40
N PHE A 92 3.90 5.20 2.17
CA PHE A 92 2.85 4.89 1.19
C PHE A 92 1.97 3.73 1.65
N LYS A 93 2.57 2.66 2.19
CA LYS A 93 1.83 1.53 2.75
C LYS A 93 0.87 1.99 3.86
N LYS A 94 1.38 2.75 4.83
CA LYS A 94 0.54 3.33 5.90
C LYS A 94 -0.54 4.27 5.36
N TYR A 95 -0.18 5.14 4.41
CA TYR A 95 -1.13 6.02 3.75
C TYR A 95 -2.26 5.21 3.10
N ARG A 96 -1.96 4.14 2.38
CA ARG A 96 -2.97 3.27 1.76
C ARG A 96 -3.82 2.54 2.78
N GLU A 97 -3.21 1.97 3.83
CA GLU A 97 -3.96 1.29 4.88
C GLU A 97 -4.99 2.22 5.53
N ILE A 98 -4.61 3.48 5.81
CA ILE A 98 -5.48 4.47 6.42
C ILE A 98 -6.55 4.99 5.45
N ASN A 99 -6.20 5.25 4.19
CA ASN A 99 -7.08 5.97 3.25
C ASN A 99 -7.87 5.06 2.31
N LEU A 100 -7.37 3.86 2.02
CA LEU A 100 -7.96 2.90 1.06
C LEU A 100 -8.39 1.57 1.72
N GLY A 101 -8.00 1.33 2.97
CA GLY A 101 -8.26 0.09 3.68
C GLY A 101 -7.35 -1.08 3.27
N ALA A 102 -7.61 -2.25 3.85
CA ALA A 102 -6.88 -3.48 3.53
C ALA A 102 -7.07 -3.86 2.06
N ARG A 103 -5.98 -4.18 1.36
CA ARG A 103 -6.06 -4.64 -0.04
C ARG A 103 -6.62 -6.06 -0.06
N ALA A 104 -7.75 -6.23 -0.76
CA ALA A 104 -8.35 -7.50 -1.14
C ALA A 104 -8.58 -8.49 0.03
N LEU A 105 -9.44 -8.11 0.98
CA LEU A 105 -9.98 -9.08 1.92
C LEU A 105 -10.90 -10.05 1.17
N PRO A 106 -10.70 -11.38 1.27
CA PRO A 106 -11.62 -12.33 0.69
C PRO A 106 -13.03 -12.08 1.22
N LEU A 107 -14.00 -11.94 0.30
CA LEU A 107 -15.40 -11.71 0.68
C LEU A 107 -16.03 -12.97 1.28
N GLY A 108 -15.57 -14.15 0.87
CA GLY A 108 -16.00 -15.46 1.34
C GLY A 108 -15.30 -16.60 0.62
N LEU A 109 -15.49 -17.82 1.12
CA LEU A 109 -15.07 -19.07 0.50
C LEU A 109 -16.29 -19.96 0.36
N PHE A 110 -16.47 -20.56 -0.83
CA PHE A 110 -17.53 -21.51 -1.09
C PHE A 110 -16.93 -22.88 -1.36
N LEU A 111 -17.40 -23.88 -0.62
CA LEU A 111 -17.07 -25.28 -0.83
C LEU A 111 -18.31 -25.96 -1.41
N THR A 112 -18.23 -26.39 -2.66
CA THR A 112 -19.34 -27.00 -3.39
C THR A 112 -19.01 -28.43 -3.77
N SER A 113 -20.03 -29.28 -3.91
CA SER A 113 -19.87 -30.66 -4.38
C SER A 113 -19.66 -30.77 -5.89
N GLY A 114 -19.82 -29.66 -6.62
CA GLY A 114 -19.60 -29.57 -8.05
C GLY A 114 -19.73 -28.14 -8.57
N GLU A 115 -19.55 -28.00 -9.88
CA GLU A 115 -19.40 -26.71 -10.57
C GLU A 115 -20.58 -26.43 -11.53
N SER A 116 -21.76 -26.99 -11.24
CA SER A 116 -22.95 -26.74 -12.07
C SER A 116 -23.45 -25.30 -11.91
N LYS A 117 -24.12 -24.77 -12.94
CA LYS A 117 -24.75 -23.44 -12.89
C LYS A 117 -25.67 -23.30 -11.67
N ILE A 118 -26.48 -24.33 -11.39
CA ILE A 118 -27.44 -24.35 -10.28
C ILE A 118 -26.71 -24.26 -8.94
N THR A 119 -25.60 -25.00 -8.79
CA THR A 119 -24.78 -24.97 -7.59
C THR A 119 -24.21 -23.57 -7.36
N ILE A 120 -23.63 -22.94 -8.39
CA ILE A 120 -23.03 -21.61 -8.29
C ILE A 120 -24.09 -20.54 -8.00
N GLU A 121 -25.24 -20.60 -8.67
CA GLU A 121 -26.38 -19.71 -8.43
C GLU A 121 -26.85 -19.77 -6.97
N PHE A 122 -27.04 -20.99 -6.44
CA PHE A 122 -27.47 -21.19 -5.06
C PHE A 122 -26.50 -20.53 -4.08
N VAL A 123 -25.20 -20.71 -4.31
CA VAL A 123 -24.13 -20.18 -3.47
C VAL A 123 -24.06 -18.65 -3.54
N ILE A 124 -24.21 -18.06 -4.74
CA ILE A 124 -24.29 -16.61 -4.90
C ILE A 124 -25.50 -16.04 -4.16
N ASN A 125 -26.66 -16.70 -4.22
CA ASN A 125 -27.85 -16.27 -3.47
C ASN A 125 -27.66 -16.39 -1.95
N LYS A 126 -26.90 -17.39 -1.47
CA LYS A 126 -26.48 -17.45 -0.07
C LYS A 126 -25.56 -16.29 0.30
N LEU A 127 -24.60 -15.94 -0.55
CA LEU A 127 -23.76 -14.75 -0.35
C LEU A 127 -24.60 -13.48 -0.23
N LYS A 128 -25.55 -13.28 -1.13
CA LYS A 128 -26.45 -12.12 -1.10
C LYS A 128 -27.16 -11.97 0.25
N SER A 129 -27.56 -13.08 0.88
CA SER A 129 -28.27 -13.06 2.16
C SER A 129 -27.44 -12.58 3.36
N ILE A 130 -26.10 -12.66 3.28
CA ILE A 130 -25.20 -12.23 4.37
C ILE A 130 -24.57 -10.86 4.13
N LEU A 131 -24.68 -10.31 2.91
CA LEU A 131 -24.13 -9.01 2.58
C LEU A 131 -25.01 -7.88 3.12
N PRO A 132 -24.42 -6.77 3.59
CA PRO A 132 -25.19 -5.61 4.01
C PRO A 132 -25.89 -4.94 2.81
N GLN A 133 -26.99 -4.22 3.05
CA GLN A 133 -27.75 -3.55 1.99
C GLN A 133 -26.90 -2.56 1.15
N ASN A 134 -25.89 -1.94 1.75
CA ASN A 134 -24.97 -1.01 1.10
C ASN A 134 -23.69 -1.67 0.55
N ALA A 135 -23.67 -2.99 0.38
CA ALA A 135 -22.55 -3.73 -0.19
C ALA A 135 -22.10 -3.19 -1.56
N PHE A 136 -20.90 -3.58 -1.98
CA PHE A 136 -20.34 -3.23 -3.29
C PHE A 136 -20.28 -1.72 -3.55
N PHE A 137 -19.74 -0.98 -2.58
CA PHE A 137 -19.59 0.48 -2.65
C PHE A 137 -20.92 1.21 -2.87
N GLY A 138 -21.96 0.79 -2.15
CA GLY A 138 -23.29 1.39 -2.22
C GLY A 138 -24.15 0.95 -3.41
N ARG A 139 -23.65 0.07 -4.29
CA ARG A 139 -24.48 -0.53 -5.36
C ARG A 139 -25.57 -1.43 -4.79
N GLY A 140 -25.30 -2.06 -3.66
CA GLY A 140 -26.22 -2.95 -2.98
C GLY A 140 -26.31 -4.35 -3.59
N ILE A 141 -27.09 -5.20 -2.93
CA ILE A 141 -27.11 -6.65 -3.14
C ILE A 141 -27.69 -7.03 -4.50
N ASP A 142 -28.67 -6.28 -5.00
CA ASP A 142 -29.35 -6.57 -6.27
C ASP A 142 -28.52 -6.17 -7.51
N LEU A 143 -27.81 -5.04 -7.44
CA LEU A 143 -26.91 -4.58 -8.50
C LEU A 143 -25.56 -5.29 -8.46
N GLY A 144 -25.14 -5.78 -7.29
CA GLY A 144 -23.90 -6.52 -7.11
C GLY A 144 -22.65 -5.69 -7.39
N PRO A 145 -21.49 -6.34 -7.58
CA PRO A 145 -20.27 -5.68 -8.00
C PRO A 145 -20.37 -5.19 -9.45
N SER A 146 -19.57 -4.19 -9.81
CA SER A 146 -19.53 -3.66 -11.18
C SER A 146 -18.93 -4.63 -12.19
N VAL A 147 -18.00 -5.47 -11.73
CA VAL A 147 -17.18 -6.35 -12.57
C VAL A 147 -16.98 -7.69 -11.87
N PHE A 148 -17.07 -8.76 -12.64
CA PHE A 148 -16.62 -10.10 -12.28
C PHE A 148 -15.46 -10.53 -13.18
N VAL A 149 -14.51 -11.22 -12.57
CA VAL A 149 -13.41 -11.92 -13.25
C VAL A 149 -13.55 -13.40 -12.90
N THR A 150 -13.74 -14.25 -13.90
CA THR A 150 -13.99 -15.69 -13.72
C THR A 150 -12.99 -16.53 -14.50
N ASP A 151 -12.98 -17.84 -14.27
CA ASP A 151 -12.36 -18.77 -15.20
C ASP A 151 -13.19 -18.89 -16.50
N ASP A 152 -12.70 -19.62 -17.49
CA ASP A 152 -13.50 -20.02 -18.66
C ASP A 152 -14.48 -21.15 -18.32
N SER A 153 -15.40 -20.86 -17.41
CA SER A 153 -16.51 -21.74 -17.03
C SER A 153 -17.83 -21.16 -17.53
N ALA A 154 -18.49 -21.87 -18.45
CA ALA A 154 -19.83 -21.49 -18.89
C ALA A 154 -20.83 -21.50 -17.72
N ALA A 155 -20.66 -22.41 -16.76
CA ALA A 155 -21.52 -22.50 -15.58
C ALA A 155 -21.40 -21.24 -14.70
N GLU A 156 -20.18 -20.79 -14.42
CA GLU A 156 -19.93 -19.55 -13.66
C GLU A 156 -20.50 -18.33 -14.38
N ARG A 157 -20.19 -18.18 -15.67
CA ARG A 157 -20.65 -17.04 -16.48
C ARG A 157 -22.17 -16.93 -16.49
N ASN A 158 -22.85 -18.06 -16.70
CA ASN A 158 -24.31 -18.10 -16.77
C ASN A 158 -24.97 -17.91 -15.40
N ALA A 159 -24.37 -18.39 -14.31
CA ALA A 159 -24.88 -18.19 -12.96
C ALA A 159 -24.75 -16.72 -12.53
N ILE A 160 -23.60 -16.10 -12.82
CA ILE A 160 -23.36 -14.68 -12.53
C ILE A 160 -24.30 -13.79 -13.34
N GLU A 161 -24.48 -14.08 -14.63
CA GLU A 161 -25.41 -13.31 -15.48
C GLU A 161 -26.85 -13.38 -14.97
N LEU A 162 -27.27 -14.54 -14.46
CA LEU A 162 -28.57 -14.70 -13.83
C LEU A 162 -28.69 -13.91 -12.51
N CYS A 163 -27.67 -13.99 -11.65
CA CYS A 163 -27.70 -13.34 -10.35
C CYS A 163 -27.47 -11.82 -10.41
N TRP A 164 -26.62 -11.34 -11.31
CA TRP A 164 -26.20 -9.94 -11.44
C TRP A 164 -26.04 -9.55 -12.92
N PRO A 165 -27.16 -9.37 -13.65
CA PRO A 165 -27.13 -9.13 -15.10
C PRO A 165 -26.48 -7.79 -15.50
N LYS A 166 -26.32 -6.85 -14.55
CA LYS A 166 -25.73 -5.52 -14.79
C LYS A 166 -24.21 -5.46 -14.51
N SER A 167 -23.58 -6.58 -14.20
CA SER A 167 -22.14 -6.65 -13.95
C SER A 167 -21.38 -6.96 -15.24
N GLY A 168 -20.27 -6.26 -15.48
CA GLY A 168 -19.34 -6.60 -16.55
C GLY A 168 -18.65 -7.94 -16.27
N ARG A 169 -18.44 -8.76 -17.29
CA ARG A 169 -17.85 -10.10 -17.16
C ARG A 169 -16.55 -10.17 -17.96
N PHE A 170 -15.45 -10.54 -17.29
CA PHE A 170 -14.14 -10.71 -17.90
C PHE A 170 -13.56 -12.08 -17.54
N LEU A 171 -12.77 -12.65 -18.44
CA LEU A 171 -11.96 -13.82 -18.12
C LEU A 171 -10.75 -13.40 -17.30
N CYS A 172 -10.33 -14.28 -16.40
CA CYS A 172 -9.10 -14.12 -15.64
C CYS A 172 -7.90 -14.09 -16.59
N VAL A 173 -7.16 -12.98 -16.57
CA VAL A 173 -5.95 -12.82 -17.39
C VAL A 173 -4.95 -13.95 -17.15
N PHE A 174 -4.83 -14.44 -15.92
CA PHE A 174 -3.96 -15.57 -15.59
C PHE A 174 -4.33 -16.84 -16.38
N HIS A 175 -5.62 -17.19 -16.42
CA HIS A 175 -6.07 -18.38 -17.16
C HIS A 175 -5.98 -18.19 -18.67
N VAL A 176 -6.22 -16.97 -19.18
CA VAL A 176 -6.00 -16.65 -20.60
C VAL A 176 -4.53 -16.84 -20.98
N LEU A 177 -3.60 -16.27 -20.20
CA LEU A 177 -2.17 -16.41 -20.45
C LEU A 177 -1.71 -17.86 -20.31
N GLN A 178 -2.23 -18.60 -19.33
CA GLN A 178 -1.93 -20.02 -19.14
C GLN A 178 -2.44 -20.88 -20.30
N ALA A 179 -3.61 -20.58 -20.87
CA ALA A 179 -4.14 -21.29 -22.03
C ALA A 179 -3.34 -21.01 -23.31
N LEU A 180 -2.78 -19.81 -23.45
CA LEU A 180 -1.97 -19.41 -24.61
C LEU A 180 -0.52 -19.95 -24.57
N TRP A 181 0.07 -20.08 -23.38
CA TRP A 181 1.46 -20.51 -23.19
C TRP A 181 1.65 -21.97 -22.80
N ARG A 182 0.59 -22.77 -22.84
CA ARG A 182 0.68 -24.23 -22.81
C ARG A 182 0.99 -24.77 -24.20
#